data_AF-A0A0J6BGM4-F1
#
_entry.id   AF-A0A0J6BGM4-F1
#
_cell.length_a   1.000
_cell.length_b   1.000
_cell.length_c   1.000
_cell.angle_alpha   90.00
_cell.angle_beta   90.00
_cell.angle_gamma   90.00
#
_symmetry.space_group_name_H-M   'P 1'
#
loop_
_entity.id
_entity.type
_entity.pdbx_description
1 polymer ?
#
loop_
_entity_poly.entity_id
_entity_poly.type
_entity_poly.pdbx_seq_one_letter_code
_entity_poly.pdbx_strand_id
1 'polypeptide(L)'
;MARPFDPFASTESGPRVFNNADSFAQAFDEAWQQHERRQPGHGLERQEKRDLILAQLEDHPFQQTAPERARQVADFRLRLLGL
;
A
#
# COMPACT_ATOMS: atom_id res chain seq x y z
N MET A 1 -15.75 -43.72 10.01
CA MET A 1 -16.32 -42.37 10.21
C MET A 1 -15.71 -41.47 9.13
N ALA A 2 -16.47 -41.11 8.10
CA ALA A 2 -16.00 -40.23 7.02
C ALA A 2 -16.33 -38.77 7.39
N ARG A 3 -15.35 -37.86 7.31
CA ARG A 3 -15.57 -36.44 7.59
C ARG A 3 -16.39 -35.83 6.43
N PRO A 4 -17.38 -34.97 6.70
CA PRO A 4 -18.12 -34.30 5.64
C PRO A 4 -17.19 -33.35 4.87
N PHE A 5 -17.36 -33.33 3.55
CA PHE A 5 -16.77 -32.32 2.67
C PHE A 5 -17.67 -31.08 2.76
N ASP A 6 -17.13 -29.97 3.26
CA ASP A 6 -17.81 -28.68 3.35
C ASP A 6 -17.58 -27.90 2.04
N PRO A 7 -18.57 -27.79 1.12
CA PRO A 7 -18.39 -27.17 -0.19
C PRO A 7 -18.30 -25.63 -0.16
N PHE A 8 -18.27 -25.02 1.03
CA PHE A 8 -18.27 -23.56 1.23
C PHE A 8 -16.99 -23.02 1.90
N ALA A 9 -15.97 -23.85 2.11
CA ALA A 9 -14.67 -23.40 2.61
C ALA A 9 -13.87 -22.69 1.50
N SER A 10 -14.34 -21.52 1.07
CA SER A 10 -13.57 -20.59 0.24
C SER A 10 -13.88 -19.17 0.70
N THR A 11 -13.60 -18.90 1.97
CA THR A 11 -13.49 -17.52 2.46
C THR A 11 -12.07 -17.03 2.17
N GLU A 12 -11.74 -16.86 0.90
CA GLU A 12 -10.63 -15.97 0.51
C GLU A 12 -11.17 -14.53 0.48
N SER A 13 -11.42 -14.01 1.68
CA SER A 13 -11.67 -12.59 1.93
C SER A 13 -10.44 -12.00 2.64
N GLY A 14 -9.25 -12.24 2.10
CA GLY A 14 -8.10 -11.38 2.38
C GLY A 14 -8.34 -10.00 1.77
N PRO A 15 -7.76 -8.91 2.32
CA PRO A 15 -7.86 -7.58 1.72
C PRO A 15 -7.43 -7.70 0.25
N ARG A 16 -8.37 -7.45 -0.67
CA ARG A 16 -8.10 -7.58 -2.10
C ARG A 16 -7.22 -6.42 -2.50
N VAL A 17 -5.92 -6.68 -2.49
CA VAL A 17 -4.93 -5.76 -3.02
C VAL A 17 -4.98 -5.88 -4.54
N PHE A 18 -5.44 -4.84 -5.20
CA PHE A 18 -5.56 -4.85 -6.65
C PHE A 18 -4.28 -4.37 -7.30
N ASN A 19 -3.96 -4.94 -8.47
CA ASN A 19 -2.87 -4.50 -9.31
C ASN A 19 -3.28 -3.25 -10.12
N ASN A 20 -3.62 -2.16 -9.42
CA ASN A 20 -3.96 -0.88 -10.04
C ASN A 20 -3.42 0.30 -9.22
N ALA A 21 -3.34 1.46 -9.88
CA ALA A 21 -2.79 2.67 -9.28
C ALA A 21 -3.63 3.16 -8.09
N ASP A 22 -4.94 2.91 -8.13
CA ASP A 22 -5.87 3.33 -7.08
C ASP A 22 -5.67 2.53 -5.78
N SER A 23 -5.58 1.20 -5.87
CA SER A 23 -5.29 0.34 -4.72
C SER A 23 -3.90 0.61 -4.16
N PHE A 24 -2.91 0.87 -5.02
CA PHE A 24 -1.60 1.32 -4.56
C PHE A 24 -1.65 2.68 -3.86
N ALA A 25 -2.38 3.64 -4.41
CA ALA A 25 -2.54 4.96 -3.79
C ALA A 25 -3.22 4.87 -2.42
N GLN A 26 -4.20 3.98 -2.26
CA GLN A 26 -4.87 3.75 -0.99
C GLN A 26 -3.91 3.15 0.04
N ALA A 27 -3.15 2.11 -0.34
CA ALA A 27 -2.14 1.50 0.54
C ALA A 27 -1.02 2.47 0.91
N PHE A 28 -0.61 3.34 -0.03
CA PHE A 28 0.35 4.42 0.20
C PHE A 28 -0.17 5.42 1.24
N ASP A 29 -1.40 5.88 1.08
CA ASP A 29 -2.00 6.85 2.00
C ASP A 29 -2.18 6.25 3.41
N GLU A 30 -2.64 4.99 3.50
CA GLU A 30 -2.74 4.27 4.78
C GLU A 30 -1.38 4.11 5.47
N ALA A 31 -0.35 3.72 4.72
CA ALA A 31 1.01 3.60 5.25
C ALA A 31 1.56 4.98 5.68
N TRP A 32 1.28 6.04 4.91
CA TRP A 32 1.66 7.40 5.24
C TRP A 32 1.01 7.87 6.55
N GLN A 33 -0.31 7.72 6.68
CA GLN A 33 -1.07 8.08 7.87
C GLN A 33 -0.63 7.24 9.08
N GLN A 34 -0.40 5.93 8.92
CA GLN A 34 0.14 5.10 9.99
C GLN A 34 1.50 5.60 10.45
N HIS A 35 2.37 6.00 9.52
CA HIS A 35 3.68 6.54 9.86
C HIS A 35 3.56 7.87 10.61
N GLU A 36 2.67 8.79 10.21
CA GLU A 36 2.40 10.03 10.95
C GLU A 36 1.82 9.79 12.33
N ARG A 37 0.95 8.79 12.46
CA ARG A 37 0.38 8.40 13.76
C ARG A 37 1.42 7.79 14.69
N ARG A 38 2.33 6.96 14.16
CA ARG A 38 3.40 6.33 14.94
C ARG A 38 4.52 7.32 15.29
N GLN A 39 4.83 8.25 14.39
CA GLN A 39 5.88 9.25 14.55
C GLN A 39 5.33 10.64 14.24
N PRO A 40 4.50 11.19 15.15
CA PRO A 40 4.00 12.55 15.00
C PRO A 40 5.19 13.53 15.05
N GLY A 41 5.39 14.30 13.99
CA GLY A 41 6.51 15.23 13.88
C GLY A 41 7.86 14.57 13.56
N HIS A 42 7.85 13.49 12.78
CA HIS A 42 9.05 12.74 12.36
C HIS A 42 10.22 13.57 11.77
N GLY A 43 10.02 14.84 11.38
CA GLY A 43 11.07 15.70 10.85
C GLY A 43 11.67 15.26 9.51
N LEU A 44 11.30 14.07 9.02
CA LEU A 44 11.73 13.52 7.73
C LEU A 44 11.27 14.41 6.58
N GLU A 45 12.20 14.67 5.66
CA GLU A 45 11.84 15.30 4.40
C GLU A 45 10.89 14.39 3.61
N ARG A 46 10.00 15.03 2.85
CA ARG A 46 8.95 14.35 2.07
C ARG A 46 9.49 13.22 1.20
N GLN A 47 10.68 13.42 0.63
CA GLN A 47 11.35 12.44 -0.23
C GLN A 47 11.82 11.21 0.55
N GLU A 48 12.38 11.39 1.75
CA GLU A 48 12.79 10.26 2.60
C GLU A 48 11.58 9.44 3.04
N LYS A 49 10.52 10.11 3.47
CA LYS A 49 9.29 9.41 3.86
C LYS A 49 8.67 8.68 2.66
N ARG A 50 8.68 9.28 1.47
CA ARG A 50 8.22 8.61 0.25
C ARG A 50 9.00 7.32 0.00
N ASP A 51 10.33 7.36 0.06
CA ASP A 51 11.16 6.18 -0.19
C ASP A 51 10.94 5.11 0.88
N LEU A 52 10.74 5.49 2.15
CA LEU A 52 10.34 4.57 3.23
C LEU A 52 8.99 3.90 2.98
N ILE A 53 7.99 4.65 2.53
CA ILE A 53 6.66 4.10 2.24
C ILE A 53 6.71 3.25 0.95
N LEU A 54 7.44 3.68 -0.08
CA LEU A 54 7.67 2.89 -1.30
C LEU A 54 8.37 1.57 -0.99
N ALA A 55 9.36 1.56 -0.10
CA ALA A 55 10.01 0.33 0.36
C ALA A 55 9.00 -0.58 1.07
N GLN A 56 8.14 -0.05 1.93
CA GLN A 56 7.08 -0.84 2.56
C GLN A 56 6.04 -1.41 1.57
N LEU A 57 5.90 -0.78 0.40
CA LEU A 57 5.01 -1.22 -0.66
C LEU A 57 5.73 -1.99 -1.78
N GLU A 58 6.99 -2.41 -1.57
CA GLU A 58 7.71 -3.20 -2.58
C GLU A 58 7.02 -4.54 -2.88
N ASP A 59 6.35 -5.12 -1.90
CA ASP A 59 5.58 -6.36 -2.03
C ASP A 59 4.23 -6.15 -2.75
N HIS A 60 3.82 -4.90 -2.98
CA HIS A 60 2.53 -4.61 -3.60
C HIS A 60 2.52 -5.04 -5.07
N PRO A 61 1.48 -5.75 -5.56
CA PRO A 61 1.44 -6.29 -6.91
C PRO A 61 1.57 -5.21 -8.00
N PHE A 62 1.08 -4.00 -7.72
CA PHE A 62 1.23 -2.84 -8.60
C PHE A 62 2.67 -2.35 -8.70
N GLN A 63 3.43 -2.40 -7.60
CA GLN A 63 4.84 -2.02 -7.59
C GLN A 63 5.72 -3.07 -8.28
N GLN A 64 5.38 -4.35 -8.14
CA GLN A 64 6.04 -5.44 -8.88
C GLN A 64 5.76 -5.38 -10.38
N THR A 65 4.53 -5.04 -10.77
CA THR A 65 4.13 -5.00 -12.19
C THR A 65 4.57 -3.71 -12.88
N ALA A 66 4.49 -2.57 -12.18
CA ALA A 66 4.75 -1.25 -12.76
C ALA A 66 5.46 -0.32 -11.75
N PRO A 67 6.73 -0.60 -11.40
CA PRO A 67 7.46 0.16 -10.38
C PRO A 67 7.63 1.64 -10.75
N GLU A 68 7.82 1.96 -12.04
CA GLU A 68 7.88 3.34 -12.50
C GLU A 68 6.58 4.10 -12.26
N ARG A 69 5.42 3.46 -12.50
CA ARG A 69 4.12 4.07 -12.25
C ARG A 69 3.83 4.18 -10.76
N ALA A 70 4.18 3.18 -9.96
CA ALA A 70 4.08 3.26 -8.50
C ALA A 70 4.83 4.48 -7.95
N ARG A 71 6.04 4.73 -8.47
CA ARG A 71 6.84 5.91 -8.11
C ARG A 71 6.16 7.23 -8.53
N GLN A 72 5.57 7.28 -9.72
CA GLN A 72 4.81 8.45 -10.18
C GLN A 72 3.55 8.70 -9.34
N VAL A 73 2.82 7.65 -8.96
CA VAL A 73 1.64 7.75 -8.09
C VAL A 73 2.04 8.27 -6.71
N ALA A 74 3.14 7.76 -6.15
CA ALA A 74 3.68 8.26 -4.89
C ALA A 74 4.06 9.74 -4.97
N ASP A 75 4.79 10.16 -6.02
CA ASP A 75 5.14 11.58 -6.24
C ASP A 75 3.89 12.46 -6.38
N PHE A 76 2.90 11.99 -7.14
CA PHE A 76 1.64 12.69 -7.32
C PHE A 76 0.87 12.85 -5.99
N ARG A 77 0.86 11.82 -5.14
CA ARG A 77 0.23 11.91 -3.81
C ARG A 77 0.92 12.92 -2.89
N LEU A 78 2.25 12.97 -2.88
CA LEU A 78 2.98 14.00 -2.14
C LEU A 78 2.59 15.41 -2.59
N ARG A 79 2.52 15.64 -3.91
CA ARG A 79 2.09 16.94 -4.47
C ARG A 79 0.66 17.27 -4.08
N LEU A 80 -0.26 16.30 -4.10
CA LEU A 80 -1.67 16.50 -3.75
C LEU A 80 -1.88 16.84 -2.28
N LEU A 81 -1.08 16.24 -1.39
CA LEU A 81 -1.10 16.56 0.04
C LEU A 81 -0.57 17.97 0.32
N GLY A 82 -0.05 18.68 -0.70
CA GLY A 82 0.45 20.06 -0.58
C GLY A 82 1.64 20.19 0.36
N LEU A 83 2.26 19.05 0.71
CA LEU A 83 3.43 18.97 1.56
C LEU A 83 4.62 19.43 0.77
#